data_AF-A0A7V4PK98-F1
#
_entry.id   AF-A0A7V4PK98-F1
#
_cell.length_a   1.000
_cell.length_b   1.000
_cell.length_c   1.000
_cell.angle_alpha   90.00
_cell.angle_beta   90.00
_cell.angle_gamma   90.00
#
_symmetry.space_group_name_H-M   'P 1'
#
loop_
_entity.id
_entity.type
_entity.pdbx_description
1 polymer ?
#
loop_
_entity_poly.entity_id
_entity_poly.type
_entity_poly.pdbx_seq_one_letter_code
_entity_poly.pdbx_strand_id
1 'polypeptide(L)'
;MEPISEEIVERTWREVACFSPDRAEREMEKIGRSQPELLAFMVGGTEDMGREVRELGLYMFFVIFRMFQSVLGRIGRISSEDIIECYEHNEALIERLVGAHEKILERVVRFQISKQPHVLKYVVEALMEEEKGDSFTLTEEEKGFLFLLLKTVVDVLDRKARESPHRI
;
A
#
# COMPACT_ATOMS: atom_id res chain seq x y z
N MET A 1 -7.68 -12.94 0.51
CA MET A 1 -6.97 -14.05 -0.17
C MET A 1 -6.08 -14.76 0.85
N GLU A 2 -5.33 -15.80 0.47
CA GLU A 2 -4.21 -16.24 1.31
C GLU A 2 -3.17 -15.11 1.42
N PRO A 3 -2.42 -15.02 2.53
CA PRO A 3 -1.32 -14.08 2.65
C PRO A 3 -0.31 -14.22 1.50
N ILE A 4 0.07 -13.09 0.89
CA ILE A 4 1.19 -13.06 -0.07
C ILE A 4 2.45 -13.45 0.69
N SER A 5 3.17 -14.47 0.20
CA SER A 5 4.39 -14.95 0.86
C SER A 5 5.51 -13.90 0.85
N GLU A 6 6.39 -13.97 1.83
CA GLU A 6 7.58 -13.11 1.91
C GLU A 6 8.45 -13.21 0.65
N GLU A 7 8.58 -14.41 0.07
CA GLU A 7 9.32 -14.63 -1.18
C GLU A 7 8.73 -13.83 -2.35
N ILE A 8 7.39 -13.76 -2.46
CA ILE A 8 6.73 -13.00 -3.52
C ILE A 8 6.96 -11.50 -3.31
N VAL A 9 6.83 -11.03 -2.07
CA VAL A 9 7.13 -9.64 -1.69
C VAL A 9 8.56 -9.28 -2.09
N GLU A 10 9.54 -10.11 -1.67
CA GLU A 10 10.96 -9.91 -1.97
C GLU A 10 11.27 -9.88 -3.47
N ARG A 11 10.75 -10.87 -4.20
CA ARG A 11 10.95 -10.97 -5.64
C ARG A 11 10.37 -9.77 -6.36
N THR A 12 9.17 -9.33 -5.99
CA THR A 12 8.49 -8.23 -6.68
C THR A 12 9.18 -6.90 -6.47
N TRP A 13 9.59 -6.54 -5.23
CA TRP A 13 10.26 -5.25 -5.03
C TRP A 13 11.62 -5.22 -5.74
N ARG A 14 12.38 -6.32 -5.74
CA ARG A 14 13.64 -6.42 -6.49
C ARG A 14 13.42 -6.30 -8.01
N GLU A 15 12.35 -6.90 -8.53
CA GLU A 15 12.01 -6.79 -9.94
C GLU A 15 11.70 -5.34 -10.31
N VAL A 16 10.88 -4.65 -9.50
CA VAL A 16 10.50 -3.25 -9.72
C VAL A 16 11.71 -2.32 -9.61
N ALA A 17 12.62 -2.56 -8.65
CA ALA A 17 13.86 -1.79 -8.52
C ALA A 17 14.76 -1.88 -9.77
N CYS A 18 14.57 -2.90 -10.61
CA CYS A 18 15.30 -3.09 -11.86
C CYS A 18 14.57 -2.50 -13.09
N PHE A 19 13.45 -1.78 -12.92
CA PHE A 19 12.73 -1.19 -14.04
C PHE A 19 13.48 0.03 -14.58
N SER A 20 13.53 0.16 -15.91
CA SER A 20 13.89 1.43 -16.53
C SER A 20 12.77 2.46 -16.28
N PRO A 21 13.08 3.77 -16.29
CA PRO A 21 12.06 4.82 -16.18
C PRO A 21 10.90 4.63 -17.16
N ASP A 22 11.18 4.39 -18.45
CA ASP A 22 10.14 4.15 -19.45
C ASP A 22 9.28 2.91 -19.16
N ARG A 23 9.86 1.87 -18.54
CA ARG A 23 9.11 0.67 -18.16
C ARG A 23 8.19 0.99 -16.98
N ALA A 24 8.70 1.68 -15.96
CA ALA A 24 7.91 2.10 -14.80
C ALA A 24 6.73 2.98 -15.22
N GLU A 25 6.96 3.97 -16.09
CA GLU A 25 5.92 4.85 -16.63
C GLU A 25 4.83 4.06 -17.37
N ARG A 26 5.22 3.19 -18.32
CA ARG A 26 4.26 2.36 -19.06
C ARG A 26 3.44 1.44 -18.15
N GLU A 27 4.05 0.86 -17.11
CA GLU A 27 3.33 0.01 -16.17
C GLU A 27 2.40 0.84 -15.27
N MET A 28 2.83 2.03 -14.82
CA MET A 28 1.97 2.94 -14.08
C MET A 28 0.77 3.40 -14.91
N GLU A 29 0.94 3.72 -16.20
CA GLU A 29 -0.19 4.04 -17.09
C GLU A 29 -1.19 2.87 -17.21
N LYS A 30 -0.70 1.63 -17.26
CA LYS A 30 -1.58 0.44 -17.28
C LYS A 30 -2.39 0.35 -15.99
N ILE A 31 -1.79 0.68 -14.85
CA ILE A 31 -2.52 0.79 -13.58
C ILE A 31 -3.56 1.91 -13.68
N GLY A 32 -3.18 3.12 -14.11
CA GLY A 32 -4.13 4.23 -14.26
C GLY A 32 -5.32 3.91 -15.17
N ARG A 33 -5.11 3.16 -16.25
CA ARG A 33 -6.20 2.69 -17.13
C ARG A 33 -7.09 1.62 -16.51
N SER A 34 -6.52 0.73 -15.69
CA SER A 34 -7.26 -0.40 -15.10
C SER A 34 -7.87 -0.11 -13.72
N GLN A 35 -7.26 0.81 -12.98
CA GLN A 35 -7.57 1.19 -11.60
C GLN A 35 -7.51 2.72 -11.45
N PRO A 36 -8.31 3.48 -12.22
CA PRO A 36 -8.24 4.95 -12.22
C PRO A 36 -8.54 5.54 -10.83
N GLU A 37 -9.54 5.02 -10.12
CA GLU A 37 -9.92 5.54 -8.79
C GLU A 37 -8.83 5.30 -7.74
N LEU A 38 -8.17 4.14 -7.79
CA LEU A 38 -7.12 3.81 -6.83
C LEU A 38 -5.85 4.64 -7.06
N LEU A 39 -5.49 4.88 -8.33
CA LEU A 39 -4.39 5.78 -8.66
C LEU A 39 -4.74 7.22 -8.29
N ALA A 40 -5.96 7.68 -8.59
CA ALA A 40 -6.43 9.02 -8.23
C ALA A 40 -6.41 9.24 -6.72
N PHE A 41 -6.81 8.24 -5.93
CA PHE A 41 -6.70 8.27 -4.46
C PHE A 41 -5.25 8.49 -4.00
N MET A 42 -4.28 7.76 -4.56
CA MET A 42 -2.88 7.92 -4.18
C MET A 42 -2.31 9.27 -4.62
N VAL A 43 -2.64 9.73 -5.83
CA VAL A 43 -2.18 11.03 -6.34
C VAL A 43 -2.76 12.17 -5.51
N GLY A 44 -4.07 12.16 -5.24
CA GLY A 44 -4.74 13.17 -4.42
C GLY A 44 -4.27 13.12 -2.97
N GLY A 45 -4.16 11.93 -2.37
CA GLY A 45 -3.69 11.76 -0.99
C GLY A 45 -2.24 12.21 -0.77
N THR A 46 -1.44 12.36 -1.82
CA THR A 46 -0.04 12.80 -1.72
C THR A 46 0.19 14.18 -2.36
N GLU A 47 -0.86 14.90 -2.77
CA GLU A 47 -0.72 16.11 -3.58
C GLU A 47 -0.06 17.27 -2.83
N ASP A 48 -0.37 17.40 -1.54
CA ASP A 48 0.14 18.45 -0.65
C ASP A 48 1.51 18.11 -0.04
N MET A 49 2.03 16.91 -0.29
CA MET A 49 3.34 16.48 0.22
C MET A 49 4.49 17.05 -0.62
N GLY A 50 5.69 17.08 0.00
CA GLY A 50 6.95 17.31 -0.71
C GLY A 50 7.09 16.39 -1.93
N ARG A 51 7.80 16.86 -2.96
CA ARG A 51 7.92 16.12 -4.23
C ARG A 51 8.48 14.71 -4.00
N GLU A 52 9.54 14.62 -3.22
CA GLU A 52 10.25 13.38 -2.91
C GLU A 52 9.37 12.39 -2.13
N VAL A 53 8.60 12.91 -1.16
CA VAL A 53 7.65 12.12 -0.35
C VAL A 53 6.52 11.55 -1.22
N ARG A 54 5.99 12.37 -2.13
CA ARG A 54 4.98 11.94 -3.10
C ARG A 54 5.53 10.92 -4.08
N GLU A 55 6.74 11.12 -4.60
CA GLU A 55 7.40 10.16 -5.49
C GLU A 55 7.61 8.80 -4.78
N LEU A 56 8.04 8.81 -3.51
CA LEU A 56 8.14 7.61 -2.68
C LEU A 56 6.77 6.93 -2.47
N GLY A 57 5.73 7.70 -2.11
CA GLY A 57 4.39 7.16 -1.91
C GLY A 57 3.82 6.48 -3.16
N LEU A 58 4.00 7.10 -4.34
CA LEU A 58 3.59 6.52 -5.62
C LEU A 58 4.43 5.30 -6.02
N TYR A 59 5.73 5.31 -5.71
CA TYR A 59 6.59 4.14 -5.91
C TYR A 59 6.15 2.96 -5.03
N MET A 60 5.91 3.17 -3.74
CA MET A 60 5.44 2.12 -2.84
C MET A 60 4.07 1.58 -3.27
N PHE A 61 3.15 2.46 -3.66
CA PHE A 61 1.87 2.06 -4.27
C PHE A 61 2.08 1.14 -5.48
N PHE A 62 2.99 1.50 -6.38
CA PHE A 62 3.32 0.70 -7.56
C PHE A 62 3.80 -0.70 -7.17
N VAL A 63 4.75 -0.80 -6.23
CA VAL A 63 5.28 -2.09 -5.77
C VAL A 63 4.18 -2.93 -5.14
N ILE A 64 3.37 -2.36 -4.23
CA ILE A 64 2.25 -3.07 -3.58
C ILE A 64 1.28 -3.59 -4.64
N PHE A 65 0.86 -2.75 -5.58
CA PHE A 65 -0.05 -3.17 -6.65
C PHE A 65 0.52 -4.35 -7.44
N ARG A 66 1.82 -4.32 -7.76
CA ARG A 66 2.52 -5.41 -8.44
C ARG A 66 2.58 -6.69 -7.61
N MET A 67 2.71 -6.61 -6.28
CA MET A 67 2.67 -7.80 -5.41
C MET A 67 1.33 -8.51 -5.55
N PHE A 68 0.22 -7.79 -5.41
CA PHE A 68 -1.12 -8.34 -5.60
C PHE A 68 -1.36 -8.83 -7.03
N GLN A 69 -0.90 -8.07 -8.03
CA GLN A 69 -1.03 -8.44 -9.44
C GLN A 69 -0.29 -9.74 -9.76
N SER A 70 0.87 -9.98 -9.14
CA SER A 70 1.66 -11.19 -9.37
C SER A 70 0.96 -12.48 -8.90
N VAL A 71 0.06 -12.36 -7.91
CA VAL A 71 -0.70 -13.49 -7.36
C VAL A 71 -2.06 -13.64 -8.04
N LEU A 72 -2.74 -12.52 -8.32
CA LEU A 72 -4.11 -12.51 -8.83
C LEU A 72 -4.19 -12.46 -10.36
N GLY A 73 -3.09 -12.12 -11.03
CA GLY A 73 -3.06 -11.81 -12.45
C GLY A 73 -3.80 -10.51 -12.74
N ARG A 74 -5.11 -10.58 -12.99
CA ARG A 74 -5.95 -9.41 -13.26
C ARG A 74 -6.76 -9.04 -12.03
N ILE A 75 -6.55 -7.82 -11.54
CA ILE A 75 -7.33 -7.24 -10.44
C ILE A 75 -8.56 -6.55 -11.03
N GLY A 76 -9.75 -6.90 -10.52
CA GLY A 76 -11.00 -6.23 -10.89
C GLY A 76 -10.97 -4.75 -10.52
N ARG A 77 -11.72 -3.90 -11.24
CA ARG A 77 -11.74 -2.46 -10.98
C ARG A 77 -12.24 -2.19 -9.56
N ILE A 78 -11.50 -1.40 -8.81
CA ILE A 78 -11.86 -0.91 -7.47
C ILE A 78 -12.64 0.40 -7.65
N SER A 79 -13.74 0.55 -6.91
CA SER A 79 -14.55 1.77 -6.93
C SER A 79 -14.09 2.77 -5.87
N SER A 80 -14.52 4.02 -6.01
CA SER A 80 -14.22 5.06 -5.01
C SER A 80 -14.91 4.75 -3.68
N GLU A 81 -16.11 4.18 -3.68
CA GLU A 81 -16.81 3.75 -2.46
C GLU A 81 -16.02 2.68 -1.72
N ASP A 82 -15.49 1.68 -2.44
CA ASP A 82 -14.62 0.66 -1.86
C ASP A 82 -13.42 1.34 -1.16
N ILE A 83 -12.77 2.30 -1.81
CA ILE A 83 -11.60 2.99 -1.25
C ILE A 83 -11.97 3.78 0.01
N ILE A 84 -13.05 4.56 -0.04
CA ILE A 84 -13.52 5.40 1.08
C ILE A 84 -13.84 4.54 2.30
N GLU A 85 -14.58 3.43 2.13
CA GLU A 85 -14.91 2.53 3.24
C GLU A 85 -13.65 1.95 3.90
N CYS A 86 -12.64 1.57 3.11
CA CYS A 86 -11.37 1.09 3.65
C CYS A 86 -10.59 2.20 4.36
N TYR A 87 -10.59 3.41 3.81
CA TYR A 87 -9.90 4.57 4.36
C TYR A 87 -10.47 4.96 5.72
N GLU A 88 -11.79 5.21 5.78
CA GLU A 88 -12.49 5.58 7.02
C GLU A 88 -12.35 4.50 8.10
N HIS A 89 -12.40 3.22 7.70
CA HIS A 89 -12.14 2.12 8.63
C HIS A 89 -10.73 2.17 9.22
N ASN A 90 -9.74 2.48 8.40
CA ASN A 90 -8.34 2.55 8.81
C ASN A 90 -8.07 3.77 9.68
N GLU A 91 -8.61 4.93 9.32
CA GLU A 91 -8.53 6.16 10.10
C GLU A 91 -9.13 5.96 11.50
N ALA A 92 -10.38 5.50 11.57
CA ALA A 92 -11.06 5.24 12.85
C ALA A 92 -10.32 4.20 13.71
N LEU A 93 -9.61 3.27 13.08
CA LEU A 93 -8.79 2.30 13.80
C LEU A 93 -7.54 2.96 14.39
N ILE A 94 -6.85 3.82 13.64
CA ILE A 94 -5.68 4.56 14.13
C ILE A 94 -6.09 5.47 15.30
N GLU A 95 -7.19 6.21 15.18
CA GLU A 95 -7.71 7.06 16.25
C GLU A 95 -7.95 6.30 17.56
N ARG A 96 -8.55 5.09 17.46
CA ARG A 96 -8.78 4.22 18.61
C ARG A 96 -7.49 3.74 19.26
N LEU A 97 -6.41 3.59 18.49
CA LEU A 97 -5.12 3.12 19.00
C LEU A 97 -4.40 4.20 19.81
N VAL A 98 -4.54 5.48 19.44
CA VAL A 98 -3.90 6.62 20.13
C VAL A 98 -4.34 6.75 21.60
N GLY A 99 -5.49 6.17 21.98
CA GLY A 99 -6.00 6.18 23.36
C GLY A 99 -6.20 4.80 24.02
N ALA A 100 -5.85 3.70 23.35
CA ALA A 100 -6.13 2.35 23.85
C ALA A 100 -5.10 1.85 24.87
N HIS A 101 -5.52 0.92 25.73
CA HIS A 101 -4.59 0.16 26.57
C HIS A 101 -3.70 -0.75 25.73
N GLU A 102 -2.43 -0.91 26.13
CA GLU A 102 -1.38 -1.69 25.45
C GLU A 102 -1.83 -3.09 24.98
N LYS A 103 -2.57 -3.82 25.83
CA LYS A 103 -3.09 -5.17 25.47
C LYS A 103 -4.15 -5.16 24.35
N ILE A 104 -4.89 -4.07 24.21
CA ILE A 104 -5.88 -3.87 23.14
C ILE A 104 -5.14 -3.47 21.87
N LEU A 105 -4.16 -2.56 21.98
CA LEU A 105 -3.23 -2.20 20.90
C LEU A 105 -2.59 -3.44 20.27
N GLU A 106 -1.95 -4.30 21.06
CA GLU A 106 -1.29 -5.49 20.52
C GLU A 106 -2.26 -6.45 19.79
N ARG A 107 -3.51 -6.56 20.27
CA ARG A 107 -4.53 -7.41 19.62
C ARG A 107 -4.99 -6.82 18.29
N VAL A 108 -5.24 -5.52 18.25
CA VAL A 108 -5.65 -4.82 17.02
C VAL A 108 -4.51 -4.83 16.00
N VAL A 109 -3.28 -4.54 16.43
CA VAL A 109 -2.08 -4.60 15.59
C VAL A 109 -1.88 -6.01 15.04
N ARG A 110 -1.94 -7.06 15.87
CA ARG A 110 -1.87 -8.44 15.38
C ARG A 110 -2.97 -8.77 14.38
N PHE A 111 -4.21 -8.35 14.62
CA PHE A 111 -5.33 -8.61 13.71
C PHE A 111 -5.18 -7.89 12.37
N GLN A 112 -4.74 -6.63 12.37
CA GLN A 112 -4.55 -5.84 11.15
C GLN A 112 -3.35 -6.33 10.33
N ILE A 113 -2.25 -6.67 11.00
CA ILE A 113 -1.08 -7.29 10.36
C ILE A 113 -1.44 -8.68 9.81
N SER A 114 -2.36 -9.42 10.43
CA SER A 114 -2.63 -10.81 10.07
C SER A 114 -3.18 -11.05 8.67
N LYS A 115 -3.76 -10.04 7.99
CA LYS A 115 -4.35 -10.24 6.66
C LYS A 115 -3.29 -10.37 5.56
N GLN A 116 -2.34 -9.45 5.54
CA GLN A 116 -1.23 -9.40 4.56
C GLN A 116 0.08 -9.02 5.29
N PRO A 117 0.57 -9.89 6.21
CA PRO A 117 1.64 -9.54 7.14
C PRO A 117 2.94 -9.15 6.45
N HIS A 118 3.32 -9.86 5.38
CA HIS A 118 4.56 -9.60 4.66
C HIS A 118 4.51 -8.31 3.84
N VAL A 119 3.34 -7.98 3.28
CA VAL A 119 3.15 -6.71 2.55
C VAL A 119 3.18 -5.53 3.51
N LEU A 120 2.51 -5.65 4.67
CA LEU A 120 2.54 -4.59 5.69
C LEU A 120 3.92 -4.44 6.33
N LYS A 121 4.65 -5.54 6.52
CA LYS A 121 6.06 -5.50 6.95
C LYS A 121 6.90 -4.68 5.96
N TYR A 122 6.77 -4.96 4.65
CA TYR A 122 7.43 -4.16 3.61
C TYR A 122 7.09 -2.66 3.70
N VAL A 123 5.81 -2.32 3.90
CA VAL A 123 5.37 -0.92 4.04
C VAL A 123 6.06 -0.25 5.23
N VAL A 124 6.06 -0.91 6.39
CA VAL A 124 6.68 -0.36 7.61
C VAL A 124 8.19 -0.23 7.43
N GLU A 125 8.87 -1.26 6.91
CA GLU A 125 10.32 -1.24 6.69
C GLU A 125 10.73 -0.12 5.73
N ALA A 126 10.03 0.03 4.60
CA ALA A 126 10.33 1.07 3.61
C ALA A 126 10.06 2.51 4.11
N LEU A 127 9.07 2.72 4.99
CA LEU A 127 8.83 4.05 5.60
C LEU A 127 9.81 4.37 6.75
N MET A 128 10.38 3.34 7.37
CA MET A 128 11.35 3.47 8.46
C MET A 128 12.80 3.43 7.95
N GLU A 129 13.01 3.09 6.69
CA GLU A 129 14.33 3.09 6.06
C GLU A 129 14.84 4.54 5.98
N GLU A 130 15.82 4.85 6.83
CA GLU A 130 16.54 6.10 6.74
C GLU A 130 17.46 6.04 5.51
N GLU A 131 17.24 6.92 4.54
CA GLU A 131 18.18 7.00 3.43
C GLU A 131 19.56 7.46 3.93
N LYS A 132 20.60 6.68 3.61
CA LYS A 132 21.98 7.02 3.97
C LYS A 132 22.50 8.11 3.03
N GLY A 133 22.37 9.38 3.41
CA GLY A 133 22.94 10.51 2.66
C GLY A 133 22.17 11.82 2.86
N ASP A 134 22.34 12.74 1.89
CA ASP A 134 21.61 14.01 1.79
C ASP A 134 20.18 13.84 1.24
N SER A 135 19.68 12.61 1.16
CA SER A 135 18.32 12.33 0.73
C SER A 135 17.33 12.55 1.86
N PHE A 136 16.23 13.18 1.49
CA PHE A 136 15.16 13.63 2.38
C PHE A 136 14.76 12.59 3.43
N THR A 137 14.53 13.04 4.65
CA THR A 137 14.02 12.22 5.74
C THR A 137 12.54 12.48 5.95
N LEU A 138 11.73 11.43 5.98
CA LEU A 138 10.31 11.55 6.30
C LEU A 138 10.13 11.98 7.77
N THR A 139 9.29 12.99 7.99
CA THR A 139 8.78 13.30 9.33
C THR A 139 7.86 12.18 9.82
N GLU A 140 7.67 12.08 11.14
CA GLU A 140 6.76 11.08 11.71
C GLU A 140 5.30 11.27 11.24
N GLU A 141 4.90 12.51 10.95
CA GLU A 141 3.58 12.84 10.39
C GLU A 141 3.45 12.31 8.95
N GLU A 142 4.46 12.55 8.10
CA GLU A 142 4.49 12.02 6.73
C GLU A 142 4.52 10.49 6.70
N LYS A 143 5.31 9.85 7.59
CA LYS A 143 5.31 8.38 7.75
C LYS A 143 3.92 7.87 8.13
N GLY A 144 3.28 8.51 9.12
CA GLY A 144 1.95 8.13 9.59
C GLY A 144 0.90 8.27 8.48
N PHE A 145 0.94 9.36 7.73
CA PHE A 145 -0.02 9.61 6.66
C PHE A 145 0.19 8.68 5.46
N LEU A 146 1.45 8.46 5.01
CA LEU A 146 1.76 7.47 3.98
C LEU A 146 1.37 6.05 4.40
N PHE A 147 1.61 5.69 5.66
CA PHE A 147 1.19 4.40 6.19
C PHE A 147 -0.33 4.22 6.07
N LEU A 148 -1.13 5.23 6.42
CA LEU A 148 -2.59 5.17 6.29
C LEU A 148 -3.05 4.99 4.83
N LEU A 149 -2.45 5.75 3.89
CA LEU A 149 -2.77 5.63 2.46
C LEU A 149 -2.42 4.24 1.92
N LEU A 150 -1.20 3.77 2.17
CA LEU A 150 -0.71 2.48 1.67
C LEU A 150 -1.42 1.30 2.34
N LYS A 151 -1.76 1.41 3.63
CA LYS A 151 -2.59 0.41 4.31
C LYS A 151 -3.97 0.31 3.66
N THR A 152 -4.57 1.45 3.30
CA THR A 152 -5.85 1.49 2.59
C THR A 152 -5.76 0.77 1.24
N VAL A 153 -4.68 0.98 0.49
CA VAL A 153 -4.40 0.25 -0.76
C VAL A 153 -4.31 -1.27 -0.51
N VAL A 154 -3.56 -1.70 0.51
CA VAL A 154 -3.42 -3.12 0.85
C VAL A 154 -4.78 -3.75 1.20
N ASP A 155 -5.58 -3.07 2.02
CA ASP A 155 -6.87 -3.59 2.47
C ASP A 155 -7.90 -3.68 1.35
N VAL A 156 -7.97 -2.66 0.48
CA VAL A 156 -8.92 -2.69 -0.64
C VAL A 156 -8.53 -3.76 -1.67
N LEU A 157 -7.23 -3.96 -1.92
CA LEU A 157 -6.75 -5.03 -2.79
C LEU A 157 -7.02 -6.41 -2.19
N ASP A 158 -6.75 -6.63 -0.89
CA ASP A 158 -7.06 -7.92 -0.23
C ASP A 158 -8.56 -8.20 -0.20
N ARG A 159 -9.40 -7.18 0.06
CA ARG A 159 -10.86 -7.33 -0.02
C ARG A 159 -11.28 -7.71 -1.44
N LYS A 160 -10.79 -7.01 -2.47
CA LYS A 160 -11.19 -7.29 -3.85
C LYS A 160 -10.74 -8.67 -4.34
N ALA A 161 -9.61 -9.14 -3.82
CA ALA A 161 -9.13 -10.51 -4.03
C ALA A 161 -10.04 -11.58 -3.39
N ARG A 162 -10.73 -11.28 -2.29
CA ARG A 162 -11.69 -12.19 -1.64
C ARG A 162 -13.04 -12.24 -2.38
N GLU A 163 -13.45 -11.12 -2.95
CA GLU A 163 -14.71 -10.99 -3.70
C GLU A 163 -14.64 -11.62 -5.11
N SER A 164 -13.43 -11.83 -5.63
CA SER A 164 -13.18 -12.47 -6.92
C SER A 164 -12.73 -13.93 -6.70
N PRO A 165 -13.62 -14.87 -6.32
CA PRO A 165 -13.24 -16.27 -6.28
C PRO A 165 -12.82 -16.70 -7.69
N HIS A 166 -11.71 -17.41 -7.75
CA HIS A 166 -10.98 -17.76 -8.97
C HIS A 166 -11.91 -18.08 -10.14
N ARG A 167 -11.90 -17.24 -11.18
CA ARG A 167 -12.27 -17.71 -12.52
C ARG A 167 -11.10 -18.54 -13.00
N ILE A 168 -11.19 -19.84 -12.72
CA ILE A 168 -10.36 -20.92 -13.29
C ILE A 168 -10.34 -20.78 -14.81
#